data_AF-A0AAQ3S734-F1
#
_entry.id   AF-A0AAQ3S734-F1
#
_cell.length_a   1.000
_cell.length_b   1.000
_cell.length_c   1.000
_cell.angle_alpha   90.00
_cell.angle_beta   90.00
_cell.angle_gamma   90.00
#
_symmetry.space_group_name_H-M   'P 1'
#
loop_
_entity.id
_entity.type
_entity.pdbx_description
1 polymer ?
#
loop_
_entity_poly.entity_id
_entity_poly.type
_entity_poly.pdbx_seq_one_letter_code
_entity_poly.pdbx_strand_id
1 'polypeptide(L)'
;MRALSAPPFGNYHVWWSLADSKYAGTALLVKKCFKPKSVVFNLDKLASKHEPDGRVVLVEFETLRLLNTYVPNNGWKEEANSFQRRRKWDKRILEFVTQNSDKPLIWGKLVDAYRFLHKDKDMERGFSWSGNPVGRYRGKRMRIDYFLVSETLKERIVACEIHGHGIELEGFYGSDHCPVTLELSSSSDPQNEDATKQLP
;
A
#
# COMPACT_ATOMS: atom_id res chain seq x y z
N MET A 1 2.89 -11.89 -21.69
CA MET A 1 2.39 -10.76 -20.88
C MET A 1 2.03 -9.55 -21.77
N ARG A 2 1.27 -9.74 -22.87
CA ARG A 2 0.97 -8.66 -23.85
C ARG A 2 0.06 -7.55 -23.29
N ALA A 3 -0.80 -7.88 -22.33
CA ALA A 3 -1.77 -6.94 -21.77
C ALA A 3 -1.14 -5.73 -21.06
N LEU A 4 0.01 -5.90 -20.41
CA LEU A 4 0.70 -4.81 -19.70
C LEU A 4 1.68 -4.04 -20.59
N SER A 5 1.93 -4.54 -21.80
CA SER A 5 2.71 -3.85 -22.82
C SER A 5 1.87 -2.92 -23.70
N ALA A 6 0.53 -3.03 -23.61
CA ALA A 6 -0.42 -2.21 -24.35
C ALA A 6 -0.96 -1.06 -23.49
N PRO A 7 -1.54 0.01 -24.09
CA PRO A 7 -2.23 1.05 -23.35
C PRO A 7 -3.33 0.49 -22.43
N PRO A 8 -3.54 1.07 -21.23
CA PRO A 8 -2.85 2.23 -20.67
C PRO A 8 -1.49 1.90 -20.01
N PHE A 9 -1.15 0.62 -19.85
CA PHE A 9 -0.02 0.17 -19.03
C PHE A 9 1.35 0.22 -19.73
N GLY A 10 1.39 0.41 -21.05
CA GLY A 10 2.65 0.54 -21.81
C GLY A 10 3.58 1.66 -21.33
N ASN A 11 3.03 2.66 -20.61
CA ASN A 11 3.78 3.77 -20.01
C ASN A 11 4.20 3.54 -18.55
N TYR A 12 4.15 2.30 -18.05
CA TYR A 12 4.55 1.94 -16.70
C TYR A 12 5.78 1.02 -16.71
N HIS A 13 6.64 1.20 -15.71
CA HIS A 13 7.50 0.15 -15.20
C HIS A 13 6.64 -0.78 -14.34
N VAL A 14 6.84 -2.10 -14.48
CA VAL A 14 6.10 -3.12 -13.73
C VAL A 14 7.10 -4.07 -13.11
N TRP A 15 7.02 -4.24 -11.78
CA TRP A 15 7.80 -5.24 -11.05
C TRP A 15 6.89 -6.20 -10.31
N TRP A 16 7.34 -7.45 -10.20
CA TRP A 16 6.61 -8.54 -9.56
C TRP A 16 7.45 -9.14 -8.46
N SER A 17 6.96 -9.13 -7.24
CA SER A 17 7.47 -9.99 -6.17
C SER A 17 6.63 -11.26 -6.20
N LEU A 18 7.16 -12.32 -6.79
CA LEU A 18 6.46 -13.61 -6.90
C LEU A 18 6.79 -14.49 -5.70
N ALA A 19 5.79 -15.20 -5.19
CA ALA A 19 6.00 -16.24 -4.19
C ALA A 19 6.52 -17.51 -4.87
N ASP A 20 7.33 -18.29 -4.14
CA ASP A 20 7.74 -19.63 -4.54
C ASP A 20 6.54 -20.61 -4.53
N SER A 21 5.48 -20.25 -3.80
CA SER A 21 4.20 -20.95 -3.80
C SER A 21 3.23 -20.38 -4.86
N LYS A 22 2.13 -21.09 -5.15
CA LYS A 22 1.05 -20.60 -6.01
C LYS A 22 0.14 -19.55 -5.34
N TYR A 23 0.51 -19.02 -4.18
CA TYR A 23 -0.29 -18.11 -3.37
C TYR A 23 0.54 -16.90 -2.92
N ALA A 24 -0.13 -15.75 -2.80
CA ALA A 24 0.47 -14.43 -2.55
C ALA A 24 1.13 -13.82 -3.79
N GLY A 25 2.27 -13.16 -3.61
CA GLY A 25 2.84 -12.27 -4.60
C GLY A 25 2.24 -10.86 -4.56
N THR A 26 3.01 -9.88 -5.01
CA THR A 26 2.56 -8.49 -5.20
C THR A 26 3.21 -7.86 -6.42
N ALA A 27 2.56 -6.85 -6.98
CA ALA A 27 3.04 -6.10 -8.14
C ALA A 27 3.16 -4.62 -7.80
N LEU A 28 4.15 -3.94 -8.40
CA LEU A 28 4.29 -2.50 -8.32
C LEU A 28 4.34 -1.91 -9.73
N LEU A 29 3.45 -0.96 -10.01
CA LEU A 29 3.38 -0.23 -11.28
C LEU A 29 3.77 1.23 -11.03
N VAL A 30 4.78 1.72 -11.75
CA VAL A 30 5.26 3.10 -11.65
C VAL A 30 5.32 3.72 -13.04
N LYS A 31 4.70 4.88 -13.26
CA LYS A 31 4.77 5.58 -14.56
C LYS A 31 6.23 5.83 -14.94
N LYS A 32 6.59 5.61 -16.22
CA LYS A 32 7.97 5.74 -16.75
C LYS A 32 8.59 7.15 -16.64
N CYS A 33 7.77 8.17 -16.39
CA CYS A 33 8.23 9.51 -16.09
C CYS A 33 8.94 9.60 -14.73
N PHE A 34 8.58 8.73 -13.77
CA PHE A 34 9.30 8.63 -12.49
C PHE A 34 10.52 7.73 -12.65
N LYS A 35 11.62 8.10 -11.97
CA LYS A 35 12.92 7.43 -12.09
C LYS A 35 13.32 6.78 -10.76
N PRO A 36 12.98 5.49 -10.54
CA PRO A 36 13.51 4.74 -9.41
C PRO A 36 15.04 4.67 -9.45
N LYS A 37 15.68 4.77 -8.30
CA LYS A 37 17.11 4.53 -8.10
C LYS A 37 17.41 3.07 -7.85
N SER A 38 16.54 2.39 -7.11
CA SER A 38 16.66 0.97 -6.83
C SER A 38 15.28 0.33 -6.62
N VAL A 39 15.20 -0.96 -6.90
CA VAL A 39 14.02 -1.79 -6.62
C VAL A 39 14.52 -3.09 -6.03
N VAL A 40 14.04 -3.44 -4.84
CA VAL A 40 14.40 -4.67 -4.14
C VAL A 40 13.14 -5.42 -3.70
N PHE A 41 13.25 -6.75 -3.67
CA PHE A 41 12.13 -7.67 -3.42
C PHE A 41 12.26 -8.39 -2.07
N ASN A 42 13.14 -7.86 -1.23
CA ASN A 42 13.50 -8.41 0.07
C ASN A 42 13.93 -7.27 0.99
N LEU A 43 13.54 -7.33 2.26
CA LEU A 43 14.00 -6.37 3.27
C LEU A 43 15.44 -6.60 3.73
N ASP A 44 15.99 -7.79 3.48
CA ASP A 44 17.41 -8.08 3.68
C ASP A 44 18.23 -7.52 2.50
N LYS A 45 19.08 -6.53 2.79
CA LYS A 45 19.91 -5.83 1.79
C LYS A 45 20.92 -6.75 1.10
N LEU A 46 21.31 -7.86 1.73
CA LEU A 46 22.27 -8.81 1.17
C LEU A 46 21.59 -9.88 0.31
N ALA A 47 20.26 -9.97 0.35
CA ALA A 47 19.52 -10.95 -0.43
C ALA A 47 19.42 -10.52 -1.90
N SER A 48 19.93 -11.36 -2.80
CA SER A 48 19.82 -11.18 -4.25
C SER A 48 18.55 -11.77 -4.86
N LYS A 49 17.71 -12.42 -4.05
CA LYS A 49 16.48 -13.10 -4.45
C LYS A 49 15.26 -12.49 -3.77
N HIS A 50 14.11 -12.69 -4.39
CA HIS A 50 12.82 -12.36 -3.81
C HIS A 50 12.63 -13.09 -2.47
N GLU A 51 11.79 -12.53 -1.61
CA GLU A 51 11.28 -13.29 -0.48
C GLU A 51 10.47 -14.50 -0.96
N PRO A 52 10.60 -15.68 -0.34
CA PRO A 52 9.85 -16.87 -0.73
C PRO A 52 8.33 -16.67 -0.77
N ASP A 53 7.80 -15.74 0.04
CA ASP A 53 6.38 -15.43 0.09
C ASP A 53 5.95 -14.35 -0.93
N GLY A 54 6.89 -13.67 -1.61
CA GLY A 54 6.61 -12.65 -2.62
C GLY A 54 5.85 -11.42 -2.11
N ARG A 55 5.99 -11.07 -0.82
CA ARG A 55 5.10 -10.12 -0.13
C ARG A 55 5.63 -8.69 -0.05
N VAL A 56 6.80 -8.40 -0.62
CA VAL A 56 7.50 -7.11 -0.49
C VAL A 56 8.02 -6.64 -1.85
N VAL A 57 7.81 -5.36 -2.15
CA VAL A 57 8.56 -4.59 -3.14
C VAL A 57 8.93 -3.26 -2.49
N LEU A 58 10.22 -2.99 -2.31
CA LEU A 58 10.74 -1.69 -1.88
C LEU A 58 11.33 -0.99 -3.09
N VAL A 59 10.82 0.20 -3.38
CA VAL A 59 11.38 1.08 -4.41
C VAL A 59 11.93 2.35 -3.77
N GLU A 60 13.10 2.75 -4.22
CA GLU A 60 13.73 4.00 -3.80
C GLU A 60 13.70 5.00 -4.95
N PHE A 61 13.25 6.22 -4.65
CA PHE A 61 13.36 7.38 -5.53
C PHE A 61 14.40 8.35 -4.98
N GLU A 62 14.60 9.46 -5.67
CA GLU A 62 15.48 10.55 -5.20
C GLU A 62 15.01 11.08 -3.83
N THR A 63 13.71 11.33 -3.69
CA THR A 63 13.15 12.09 -2.55
C THR A 63 12.43 11.23 -1.52
N LEU A 64 12.10 9.98 -1.82
CA LEU A 64 11.37 9.09 -0.92
C LEU A 64 11.61 7.63 -1.24
N ARG A 65 11.21 6.77 -0.31
CA ARG A 65 11.08 5.32 -0.48
C ARG A 65 9.62 4.91 -0.38
N LEU A 66 9.22 3.94 -1.17
CA LEU A 66 7.89 3.33 -1.13
C LEU A 66 8.06 1.83 -0.93
N LEU A 67 7.46 1.31 0.13
CA LEU A 67 7.41 -0.12 0.40
C LEU A 67 5.97 -0.62 0.21
N ASN A 68 5.78 -1.43 -0.84
CA ASN A 68 4.53 -2.11 -1.12
C ASN A 68 4.56 -3.50 -0.46
N THR A 69 3.50 -3.85 0.27
CA THR A 69 3.40 -5.17 0.88
C THR A 69 2.03 -5.81 0.77
N TYR A 70 2.02 -7.13 0.66
CA TYR A 70 0.84 -7.95 0.94
C TYR A 70 1.02 -8.73 2.24
N VAL A 71 0.54 -8.17 3.35
CA VAL A 71 0.78 -8.68 4.72
C VAL A 71 0.19 -10.09 4.89
N PRO A 72 0.92 -11.04 5.50
CA PRO A 72 0.41 -12.39 5.74
C PRO A 72 -0.82 -12.38 6.65
N ASN A 73 -1.90 -13.04 6.22
CA ASN A 73 -3.06 -13.31 7.08
C ASN A 73 -2.68 -14.32 8.19
N ASN A 74 -3.31 -14.19 9.36
CA ASN A 74 -3.23 -15.14 10.48
C ASN A 74 -3.89 -16.50 10.18
N GLY A 75 -4.65 -16.61 9.09
CA GLY A 75 -5.37 -17.82 8.73
C GLY A 75 -6.57 -18.10 9.63
N TRP A 76 -7.31 -19.16 9.29
CA TRP A 76 -8.57 -19.53 9.96
C TRP A 76 -8.46 -20.73 10.88
N LYS A 77 -7.39 -21.52 10.74
CA LYS A 77 -7.14 -22.69 11.57
C LYS A 77 -6.27 -22.29 12.74
N GLU A 78 -6.52 -22.87 13.90
CA GLU A 78 -5.59 -22.93 15.03
C GLU A 78 -4.37 -23.79 14.70
N GLU A 79 -3.77 -23.59 13.51
CA GLU A 79 -2.46 -24.10 13.24
C GLU A 79 -1.51 -23.31 14.13
N ALA A 80 -0.87 -23.99 15.09
CA ALA A 80 0.00 -23.37 16.11
C ALA A 80 1.02 -22.36 15.54
N ASN A 81 1.34 -22.47 14.25
CA ASN A 81 2.35 -21.68 13.56
C ASN A 81 1.81 -20.42 12.86
N SER A 82 0.50 -20.24 12.69
CA SER A 82 -0.03 -19.14 11.86
C SER A 82 0.18 -17.76 12.51
N PHE A 83 -0.15 -17.64 13.80
CA PHE A 83 0.13 -16.46 14.61
C PHE A 83 1.64 -16.22 14.75
N GLN A 84 2.44 -17.28 14.84
CA GLN A 84 3.90 -17.16 14.91
C GLN A 84 4.47 -16.59 13.61
N ARG A 85 3.97 -17.04 12.45
CA ARG A 85 4.35 -16.50 11.14
C ARG A 85 4.06 -15.00 11.05
N ARG A 86 2.85 -14.59 11.44
CA ARG A 86 2.48 -13.17 11.44
C ARG A 86 3.33 -12.35 12.41
N ARG A 87 3.56 -12.83 13.64
CA ARG A 87 4.39 -12.12 14.63
C ARG A 87 5.83 -11.97 14.16
N LYS A 88 6.42 -13.00 13.53
CA LYS A 88 7.76 -12.91 12.93
C LYS A 88 7.80 -11.89 11.81
N TRP A 89 6.78 -11.85 10.96
CA TRP A 89 6.63 -10.82 9.93
C TRP A 89 6.57 -9.43 10.57
N ASP A 90 5.64 -9.18 11.49
CA ASP A 90 5.46 -7.88 12.15
C ASP A 90 6.74 -7.40 12.84
N LYS A 91 7.47 -8.30 13.51
CA LYS A 91 8.76 -7.99 14.13
C LYS A 91 9.78 -7.53 13.08
N ARG A 92 9.94 -8.29 11.99
CA ARG A 92 10.89 -7.96 10.91
C ARG A 92 10.54 -6.64 10.22
N ILE A 93 9.25 -6.40 10.00
CA ILE A 93 8.72 -5.14 9.48
C ILE A 93 9.05 -4.00 10.43
N LEU A 94 8.78 -4.16 11.72
CA LEU A 94 9.07 -3.16 12.75
C LEU A 94 10.57 -2.84 12.79
N GLU A 95 11.43 -3.85 12.79
CA GLU A 95 12.89 -3.69 12.72
C GLU A 95 13.29 -2.91 11.47
N PHE A 96 12.76 -3.24 10.30
CA PHE A 96 13.05 -2.51 9.07
C PHE A 96 12.61 -1.03 9.11
N VAL A 97 11.37 -0.74 9.53
CA VAL A 97 10.83 0.64 9.49
C VAL A 97 11.38 1.53 10.60
N THR A 98 11.97 0.94 11.65
CA THR A 98 12.62 1.69 12.74
C THR A 98 14.11 1.94 12.48
N GLN A 99 14.69 1.33 11.45
CA GLN A 99 16.05 1.68 11.03
C GLN A 99 16.10 3.11 10.51
N ASN A 100 17.07 3.87 10.99
CA ASN A 100 17.31 5.23 10.51
C ASN A 100 17.64 5.21 9.02
N SER A 101 16.99 6.13 8.29
CA SER A 101 17.33 6.47 6.92
C SER A 101 17.05 7.94 6.70
N ASP A 102 17.88 8.54 5.87
CA ASP A 102 17.80 9.89 5.34
C ASP A 102 16.54 10.16 4.49
N LYS A 103 15.93 9.13 3.91
CA LYS A 103 14.78 9.27 3.01
C LYS A 103 13.45 8.91 3.70
N PRO A 104 12.41 9.75 3.53
CA PRO A 104 11.08 9.44 4.04
C PRO A 104 10.54 8.14 3.42
N LEU A 105 9.67 7.45 4.17
CA LEU A 105 9.13 6.15 3.79
C LEU A 105 7.60 6.24 3.74
N ILE A 106 7.04 5.85 2.60
CA ILE A 106 5.64 5.44 2.49
C ILE A 106 5.63 3.95 2.79
N TRP A 107 4.93 3.60 3.88
CA TRP A 107 4.80 2.33 4.59
C TRP A 107 5.59 2.30 5.92
N GLY A 108 4.95 2.55 7.06
CA GLY A 108 5.66 2.51 8.34
C GLY A 108 4.90 3.05 9.55
N LYS A 109 5.67 3.33 10.62
CA LYS A 109 5.18 3.47 11.99
C LYS A 109 4.97 4.92 12.45
N LEU A 110 4.38 5.77 11.60
CA LEU A 110 4.46 7.21 11.81
C LEU A 110 3.08 7.88 11.70
N VAL A 111 2.41 7.86 10.54
CA VAL A 111 1.05 8.43 10.40
C VAL A 111 0.17 7.57 9.51
N ASP A 112 -1.02 7.17 10.00
CA ASP A 112 -2.09 6.60 9.17
C ASP A 112 -2.75 7.74 8.39
N ALA A 113 -2.44 7.83 7.09
CA ALA A 113 -2.81 8.99 6.28
C ALA A 113 -4.33 9.20 6.18
N TYR A 114 -5.10 8.11 6.17
CA TYR A 114 -6.56 8.21 6.17
C TYR A 114 -7.05 8.78 7.50
N ARG A 115 -6.58 8.24 8.63
CA ARG A 115 -7.01 8.72 9.96
C ARG A 115 -6.50 10.11 10.32
N PHE A 116 -5.40 10.54 9.72
CA PHE A 116 -4.88 11.90 9.89
C PHE A 116 -5.87 12.95 9.36
N LEU A 117 -6.45 12.70 8.19
CA LEU A 117 -7.47 13.58 7.58
C LEU A 117 -8.88 13.31 8.12
N HIS A 118 -9.23 12.04 8.33
CA HIS A 118 -10.58 11.57 8.68
C HIS A 118 -10.63 11.11 10.14
N LYS A 119 -10.65 12.08 11.06
CA LYS A 119 -10.60 11.82 12.52
C LYS A 119 -11.88 11.16 13.05
N ASP A 120 -13.02 11.48 12.45
CA ASP A 120 -14.30 10.92 12.84
C ASP A 120 -14.53 9.52 12.24
N LYS A 121 -15.42 8.76 12.88
CA LYS A 121 -15.86 7.46 12.35
C LYS A 121 -16.93 7.71 11.30
N ASP A 122 -16.54 7.62 10.03
CA ASP A 122 -17.49 7.46 8.94
C ASP A 122 -17.99 6.00 8.93
N MET A 123 -19.31 5.82 8.99
CA MET A 123 -19.99 4.51 8.95
C MET A 123 -20.46 4.14 7.55
N GLU A 124 -20.51 5.11 6.63
CA GLU A 124 -20.88 4.94 5.22
C GLU A 124 -19.66 4.73 4.32
N ARG A 125 -18.49 5.24 4.75
CA ARG A 125 -17.19 5.09 4.10
C ARG A 125 -16.13 4.52 5.04
N GLY A 126 -14.90 4.39 4.56
CA GLY A 126 -13.75 4.07 5.40
C GLY A 126 -13.52 2.58 5.64
N PHE A 127 -14.12 1.71 4.83
CA PHE A 127 -13.81 0.28 4.77
C PHE A 127 -13.22 -0.05 3.40
N SER A 128 -12.13 -0.81 3.41
CA SER A 128 -11.43 -1.21 2.20
C SER A 128 -11.72 -2.64 1.78
N TRP A 129 -12.36 -3.41 2.67
CA TRP A 129 -12.75 -4.79 2.46
C TRP A 129 -14.21 -5.01 2.84
N SER A 130 -14.91 -5.82 2.04
CA SER A 130 -16.24 -6.31 2.37
C SER A 130 -16.30 -7.83 2.28
N GLY A 131 -16.95 -8.44 3.26
CA GLY A 131 -17.27 -9.85 3.22
C GLY A 131 -18.24 -10.18 2.08
N ASN A 132 -18.21 -11.44 1.64
CA ASN A 132 -19.12 -11.94 0.62
C ASN A 132 -20.60 -11.71 1.04
N PRO A 133 -21.50 -11.38 0.09
CA PRO A 133 -22.94 -11.21 0.37
C PRO A 133 -23.61 -12.44 1.00
N VAL A 134 -22.99 -13.61 0.91
CA VAL A 134 -23.46 -14.87 1.49
C VAL A 134 -22.38 -15.46 2.42
N GLY A 135 -22.82 -16.11 3.48
CA GLY A 135 -21.94 -16.82 4.41
C GLY A 135 -21.52 -16.00 5.63
N ARG A 136 -20.45 -16.46 6.30
CA ARG A 136 -20.05 -16.01 7.65
C ARG A 136 -19.77 -14.50 7.76
N TYR A 137 -19.28 -13.88 6.69
CA TYR A 137 -18.89 -12.47 6.69
C TYR A 137 -19.94 -11.56 6.05
N ARG A 138 -21.16 -12.04 5.83
CA ARG A 138 -22.25 -11.23 5.27
C ARG A 138 -22.45 -9.97 6.11
N GLY A 139 -22.41 -8.81 5.46
CA GLY A 139 -22.57 -7.50 6.09
C GLY A 139 -21.40 -7.07 6.98
N LYS A 140 -20.28 -7.81 7.00
CA LYS A 140 -19.06 -7.40 7.70
C LYS A 140 -18.16 -6.61 6.77
N ARG A 141 -17.61 -5.53 7.30
CA ARG A 141 -16.71 -4.61 6.60
C ARG A 141 -15.51 -4.31 7.48
N MET A 142 -14.35 -4.12 6.86
CA MET A 142 -13.12 -3.81 7.56
C MET A 142 -12.30 -2.79 6.76
N ARG A 143 -11.48 -2.02 7.47
CA ARG A 143 -10.38 -1.26 6.85
C ARG A 143 -9.09 -2.04 7.07
N ILE A 144 -8.55 -2.63 6.02
CA ILE A 144 -7.33 -3.46 6.09
C ILE A 144 -6.28 -3.09 5.03
N ASP A 145 -6.52 -2.02 4.28
CA ASP A 145 -5.61 -1.45 3.28
C ASP A 145 -5.24 -0.02 3.69
N TYR A 146 -3.95 0.29 3.62
CA TYR A 146 -3.41 1.49 4.26
C TYR A 146 -2.32 2.14 3.41
N PHE A 147 -2.33 3.47 3.40
CA PHE A 147 -1.11 4.25 3.28
C PHE A 147 -0.68 4.71 4.67
N LEU A 148 0.43 4.17 5.13
CA LEU A 148 1.13 4.68 6.30
C LEU A 148 2.29 5.53 5.81
N VAL A 149 2.49 6.73 6.34
CA VAL A 149 3.56 7.63 5.88
C VAL A 149 4.47 8.04 7.02
N SER A 150 5.72 8.40 6.72
CA SER A 150 6.63 8.96 7.71
C SER A 150 6.14 10.31 8.25
N GLU A 151 6.51 10.66 9.49
CA GLU A 151 6.15 11.94 10.12
C GLU A 151 6.56 13.13 9.25
N THR A 152 7.70 13.02 8.58
CA THR A 152 8.23 14.03 7.64
C THR A 152 7.38 14.24 6.39
N LEU A 153 6.46 13.33 6.07
CA LEU A 153 5.52 13.45 4.96
C LEU A 153 4.11 13.82 5.40
N LYS A 154 3.82 13.88 6.71
CA LYS A 154 2.44 14.05 7.19
C LYS A 154 1.80 15.35 6.72
N GLU A 155 2.54 16.46 6.77
CA GLU A 155 2.07 17.78 6.35
C GLU A 155 1.95 17.89 4.82
N ARG A 156 2.45 16.89 4.09
CA ARG A 156 2.28 16.80 2.63
C ARG A 156 1.07 15.98 2.24
N ILE A 157 0.35 15.36 3.17
CA ILE A 157 -0.87 14.60 2.86
C ILE A 157 -1.96 15.59 2.44
N VAL A 158 -2.33 15.56 1.15
CA VAL A 158 -3.40 16.39 0.59
C VAL A 158 -4.74 15.66 0.69
N ALA A 159 -4.76 14.39 0.28
CA ALA A 159 -5.96 13.55 0.31
C ALA A 159 -5.57 12.09 0.58
N CYS A 160 -6.45 11.36 1.26
CA CYS A 160 -6.32 9.93 1.44
C CYS A 160 -7.73 9.33 1.47
N GLU A 161 -8.11 8.66 0.38
CA GLU A 161 -9.49 8.24 0.14
C GLU A 161 -9.60 6.73 0.01
N ILE A 162 -10.70 6.21 0.57
CA ILE A 162 -11.10 4.81 0.44
C ILE A 162 -12.31 4.80 -0.48
N HIS A 163 -12.18 4.12 -1.61
CA HIS A 163 -13.15 4.21 -2.71
C HIS A 163 -14.37 3.30 -2.54
N GLY A 164 -14.42 2.50 -1.48
CA GLY A 164 -15.53 1.61 -1.18
C GLY A 164 -16.63 2.31 -0.40
N HIS A 165 -17.87 2.19 -0.84
CA HIS A 165 -19.02 2.82 -0.18
C HIS A 165 -20.29 1.97 -0.19
N GLY A 166 -21.11 2.21 0.84
CA GLY A 166 -22.48 1.72 0.92
C GLY A 166 -22.65 0.20 1.04
N ILE A 167 -23.92 -0.22 1.02
CA ILE A 167 -24.30 -1.65 1.05
C ILE A 167 -24.13 -2.32 -0.31
N GLU A 168 -24.27 -1.54 -1.37
CA GLU A 168 -24.20 -1.99 -2.76
C GLU A 168 -22.78 -2.25 -3.27
N LEU A 169 -21.76 -2.09 -2.42
CA LEU A 169 -20.35 -2.34 -2.73
C LEU A 169 -19.85 -1.53 -3.94
N GLU A 170 -20.29 -0.28 -4.01
CA GLU A 170 -19.80 0.65 -5.01
C GLU A 170 -18.29 0.90 -4.75
N GLY A 171 -17.50 0.95 -5.83
CA GLY A 171 -16.03 1.03 -5.76
C GLY A 171 -15.29 -0.32 -5.67
N PHE A 172 -16.01 -1.45 -5.54
CA PHE A 172 -15.42 -2.80 -5.55
C PHE A 172 -15.43 -3.40 -6.96
N TYR A 173 -14.42 -3.06 -7.76
CA TYR A 173 -14.33 -3.44 -9.18
C TYR A 173 -13.73 -4.84 -9.41
N GLY A 174 -14.41 -5.87 -8.88
CA GLY A 174 -14.03 -7.28 -9.12
C GLY A 174 -13.11 -7.90 -8.07
N SER A 175 -12.80 -7.18 -7.00
CA SER A 175 -12.17 -7.71 -5.77
C SER A 175 -13.10 -7.48 -4.59
N ASP A 176 -12.96 -8.30 -3.54
CA ASP A 176 -13.55 -8.06 -2.22
C ASP A 176 -12.87 -6.91 -1.46
N HIS A 177 -11.80 -6.35 -2.04
CA HIS A 177 -11.19 -5.09 -1.64
C HIS A 177 -11.48 -3.96 -2.64
N CYS A 178 -11.58 -2.74 -2.15
CA CYS A 178 -11.62 -1.53 -2.98
C CYS A 178 -10.24 -0.83 -2.98
N PRO A 179 -9.96 0.01 -3.98
CA PRO A 179 -8.77 0.85 -3.97
C PRO A 179 -8.73 1.80 -2.78
N VAL A 180 -7.52 2.11 -2.33
CA VAL A 180 -7.19 3.24 -1.46
C VAL A 180 -6.23 4.14 -2.24
N THR A 181 -6.37 5.45 -2.14
CA THR A 181 -5.49 6.42 -2.82
C THR A 181 -4.89 7.39 -1.82
N LEU A 182 -3.63 7.78 -2.05
CA LEU A 182 -2.94 8.84 -1.32
C LEU A 182 -2.45 9.89 -2.32
N GLU A 183 -2.74 11.15 -2.05
CA GLU A 183 -2.19 12.30 -2.74
C GLU A 183 -1.24 13.06 -1.82
N LEU A 184 -0.04 13.35 -2.33
CA LEU A 184 0.96 14.16 -1.63
C LEU A 184 1.25 15.44 -2.39
N SER A 185 1.40 16.55 -1.68
CA SER A 185 1.82 17.83 -2.26
C SER A 185 3.24 17.73 -2.85
N SER A 186 3.52 18.53 -3.88
CA SER A 186 4.80 18.54 -4.60
C SER A 186 5.96 19.16 -3.81
N SER A 187 5.68 19.92 -2.74
CA SER A 187 6.69 20.64 -1.95
C SER A 187 6.38 20.61 -0.44
N SER A 188 7.41 20.77 0.38
CA SER A 188 7.32 20.96 1.83
C SER A 188 6.93 22.39 2.24
N ASP A 189 6.45 23.22 1.29
CA ASP A 189 6.15 24.63 1.54
C ASP A 189 4.64 24.84 1.73
N PRO A 190 4.18 25.21 2.94
CA PRO A 190 2.76 25.41 3.24
C PRO A 190 2.17 26.71 2.67
N GLN A 191 2.82 27.37 1.71
CA GLN A 191 2.38 28.68 1.17
C GLN A 191 2.08 28.73 -0.33
N ASN A 192 2.01 27.61 -1.04
CA ASN A 192 1.71 27.65 -2.48
C ASN A 192 0.26 27.22 -2.78
N GLU A 193 -0.71 28.04 -2.35
CA GLU A 193 -2.14 27.83 -2.59
C GLU A 193 -2.63 28.32 -3.97
N ASP A 194 -1.77 28.86 -4.84
CA ASP A 194 -2.24 29.60 -6.02
C ASP A 194 -1.84 29.03 -7.39
N ALA A 195 -1.33 27.79 -7.46
CA ALA A 195 -0.84 27.21 -8.72
C ALA A 195 -1.85 26.32 -9.49
N THR A 196 -3.07 26.08 -8.99
CA THR A 196 -4.05 25.20 -9.65
C THR A 196 -5.12 25.91 -10.49
N LYS A 197 -5.06 27.24 -10.63
CA LYS A 197 -5.89 27.98 -11.59
C LYS A 197 -5.04 28.46 -12.76
N GLN A 198 -4.66 27.55 -13.64
CA GLN A 198 -4.49 27.79 -15.09
C GLN A 198 -3.87 26.55 -15.74
N LEU A 199 -4.73 25.71 -16.31
CA LEU A 199 -4.40 24.98 -17.53
C LEU A 199 -5.61 25.14 -18.48
N PRO A 200 -5.35 25.33 -19.79
CA PRO A 200 -6.34 25.75 -20.78
C PRO A 200 -7.40 24.69 -21.10
#